data_AF-A0A937QFX3-F1
#
_entry.id   AF-A0A937QFX3-F1
#
_cell.length_a   1.000
_cell.length_b   1.000
_cell.length_c   1.000
_cell.angle_alpha   90.00
_cell.angle_beta   90.00
_cell.angle_gamma   90.00
#
_symmetry.space_group_name_H-M   'P 1'
#
loop_
_entity.id
_entity.type
_entity.pdbx_description
1 polymer ?
#
loop_
_entity_poly.entity_id
_entity_poly.type
_entity_poly.pdbx_seq_one_letter_code
_entity_poly.pdbx_strand_id
1 'polypeptide(L)'
;MSNHPRFDRRKHRPPPDSGGRLFDPPISPDPTNPAIAIDHLVDNNKLLRTAFDTQVGDLKLWELVAATRREVLTVATEYTSSYRDVSRPTNTAEWIAAPIIMGGHQPDLFHPGVWLKNFAIDAYARRLGGTAINLIVDTDYCRSTSVGVPVGTPDSARLEYVPFDRDGPQVAWEERGAEDLDCFRTFGRRASDLLTPLVPDAILRRWWPLAVERMSENHRIGLAIAQARHQLEERYGLETIEIPVSELMRLPTVMVFMAWLLARSRELHSAYNAALGR
;
A
#
# COMPACT_ATOMS: atom_id res chain seq x y z
N MET A 1 -26.96 -13.79 22.73
CA MET A 1 -26.87 -12.38 22.26
C MET A 1 -25.40 -11.99 22.26
N SER A 2 -24.74 -12.02 21.10
CA SER A 2 -23.30 -11.73 21.02
C SER A 2 -23.07 -10.22 21.13
N ASN A 3 -22.50 -9.78 22.25
CA ASN A 3 -22.01 -8.42 22.46
C ASN A 3 -20.74 -8.21 21.61
N HIS A 4 -20.91 -8.12 20.29
CA HIS A 4 -19.82 -7.62 19.45
C HIS A 4 -19.70 -6.11 19.65
N PRO A 5 -18.49 -5.57 19.88
CA PRO A 5 -18.30 -4.13 19.96
C PRO A 5 -18.86 -3.50 18.69
N ARG A 6 -19.74 -2.50 18.85
CA ARG A 6 -20.19 -1.67 17.74
C ARG A 6 -18.95 -0.96 17.20
N PHE A 7 -18.53 -1.29 15.98
CA PHE A 7 -17.67 -0.40 15.22
C PHE A 7 -18.51 0.84 14.92
N ASP A 8 -18.33 1.89 15.72
CA ASP A 8 -18.92 3.19 15.44
C ASP A 8 -18.36 3.66 14.09
N ARG A 9 -19.15 3.48 13.00
CA ARG A 9 -18.76 3.90 11.66
C ARG A 9 -18.81 5.43 11.64
N ARG A 10 -17.70 6.06 12.07
CA ARG A 10 -17.51 7.50 11.91
C ARG A 10 -17.65 7.84 10.43
N LYS A 11 -18.62 8.70 10.11
CA LYS A 11 -18.79 9.21 8.75
C LYS A 11 -17.85 10.39 8.56
N HIS A 12 -16.80 10.17 7.79
CA HIS A 12 -15.90 11.24 7.36
C HIS A 12 -16.47 11.99 6.17
N ARG A 13 -16.21 13.30 6.11
CA ARG A 13 -16.43 14.12 4.92
C ARG A 13 -15.07 14.56 4.39
N PRO A 14 -14.86 14.57 3.07
CA PRO A 14 -13.64 15.13 2.52
C PRO A 14 -13.53 16.61 2.94
N PRO A 15 -12.32 17.09 3.25
CA PRO A 15 -12.09 18.51 3.48
C PRO A 15 -12.62 19.34 2.28
N PRO A 16 -13.29 20.48 2.53
CA PRO A 16 -13.88 21.30 1.46
C PRO A 16 -12.82 22.06 0.66
N ASP A 17 -11.66 22.33 1.28
CA ASP A 17 -10.61 23.14 0.70
C ASP A 17 -9.65 22.32 -0.16
N SER A 18 -9.17 22.92 -1.25
CA SER A 18 -8.11 22.35 -2.08
C SER A 18 -6.85 22.10 -1.25
N GLY A 19 -6.30 20.89 -1.34
CA GLY A 19 -5.16 20.47 -0.53
C GLY A 19 -5.48 20.16 0.94
N GLY A 20 -6.75 20.23 1.34
CA GLY A 20 -7.22 19.81 2.66
C GLY A 20 -6.96 18.31 2.87
N ARG A 21 -6.56 17.96 4.10
CA ARG A 21 -6.19 16.59 4.49
C ARG A 21 -6.98 16.17 5.72
N LEU A 22 -7.40 14.91 5.78
CA LEU A 22 -8.06 14.32 6.93
C LEU A 22 -7.33 13.03 7.31
N PHE A 23 -6.87 12.96 8.55
CA PHE A 23 -6.32 11.76 9.16
C PHE A 23 -7.16 11.45 10.42
N ASP A 24 -7.72 10.24 10.51
CA ASP A 24 -8.34 9.73 11.72
C ASP A 24 -7.73 8.36 12.05
N PRO A 25 -7.08 8.19 13.22
CA PRO A 25 -6.76 9.23 14.22
C PRO A 25 -5.87 10.34 13.63
N PRO A 26 -5.75 11.52 14.25
CA PRO A 26 -4.83 12.54 13.77
C PRO A 26 -3.36 12.09 13.96
N ILE A 27 -2.47 12.47 13.03
CA ILE A 27 -1.02 12.18 13.11
C ILE A 27 -0.39 12.79 14.36
N SER A 28 -0.76 14.04 14.65
CA SER A 28 -0.44 14.71 15.90
C SER A 28 -1.71 14.72 16.75
N PRO A 29 -1.74 14.03 17.90
CA PRO A 29 -2.91 14.02 18.76
C PRO A 29 -3.33 15.42 19.18
N ASP A 30 -4.63 15.66 19.24
CA ASP A 30 -5.17 16.89 19.80
C ASP A 30 -4.89 16.92 21.32
N PRO A 31 -4.18 17.93 21.85
CA PRO A 31 -3.95 18.06 23.29
C PRO A 31 -5.24 18.09 24.12
N THR A 32 -6.34 18.54 23.51
CA THR A 32 -7.66 18.65 24.15
C THR A 32 -8.48 17.36 24.07
N ASN A 33 -8.09 16.42 23.20
CA ASN A 33 -8.73 15.11 23.09
C ASN A 33 -7.69 14.00 22.83
N PRO A 34 -6.82 13.70 23.80
CA PRO A 34 -5.73 12.73 23.65
C PRO A 34 -6.22 11.28 23.49
N ALA A 35 -7.52 11.03 23.69
CA ALA A 35 -8.13 9.71 23.51
C ALA A 35 -8.19 9.28 22.03
N ILE A 36 -8.09 10.22 21.08
CA ILE A 36 -8.06 9.91 19.64
C ILE A 36 -6.60 9.97 19.17
N ALA A 37 -5.89 8.86 19.34
CA ALA A 37 -4.50 8.71 18.94
C ALA A 37 -4.24 7.32 18.39
N ILE A 38 -3.26 7.22 17.48
CA ILE A 38 -2.83 5.94 16.91
C ILE A 38 -2.28 5.00 17.99
N ASP A 39 -1.69 5.55 19.05
CA ASP A 39 -1.13 4.86 20.20
C ASP A 39 -2.16 3.88 20.81
N HIS A 40 -3.40 4.35 21.04
CA HIS A 40 -4.48 3.53 21.61
C HIS A 40 -4.91 2.37 20.71
N LEU A 41 -4.92 2.58 19.39
CA LEU A 41 -5.23 1.52 18.43
C LEU A 41 -4.14 0.43 18.43
N VAL A 42 -2.88 0.85 18.52
CA VAL A 42 -1.75 -0.07 18.56
C VAL A 42 -1.71 -0.85 19.88
N ASP A 43 -1.96 -0.20 21.01
CA ASP A 43 -2.00 -0.87 22.31
C ASP A 43 -3.18 -1.84 22.41
N ASN A 44 -4.36 -1.46 21.88
CA ASN A 44 -5.48 -2.39 21.78
C ASN A 44 -5.15 -3.61 20.91
N ASN A 45 -4.47 -3.42 19.77
CA ASN A 45 -4.02 -4.54 18.94
C ASN A 45 -3.02 -5.46 19.67
N LYS A 46 -2.12 -4.91 20.50
CA LYS A 46 -1.21 -5.71 21.34
C LYS A 46 -2.00 -6.55 22.36
N LEU A 47 -2.99 -5.96 23.04
CA LEU A 47 -3.83 -6.64 24.02
C LEU A 47 -4.66 -7.75 23.38
N LEU A 48 -5.30 -7.46 22.23
CA LEU A 48 -6.06 -8.45 21.47
C LEU A 48 -5.20 -9.65 21.09
N ARG A 49 -3.97 -9.41 20.60
CA ARG A 49 -3.02 -10.49 20.27
C ARG A 49 -2.74 -11.41 21.46
N THR A 50 -2.61 -10.87 22.67
CA THR A 50 -2.38 -11.68 23.88
C THR A 50 -3.64 -12.38 24.40
N ALA A 51 -4.82 -11.89 24.05
CA ALA A 51 -6.10 -12.44 24.49
C ALA A 51 -6.60 -13.60 23.61
N PHE A 52 -6.10 -13.75 22.38
CA PHE A 52 -6.49 -14.83 21.49
C PHE A 52 -5.78 -16.15 21.85
N ASP A 53 -6.53 -17.12 22.38
CA ASP A 53 -6.06 -18.50 22.56
C ASP A 53 -6.23 -19.37 21.29
N THR A 54 -6.40 -18.72 20.13
CA THR A 54 -6.59 -19.41 18.85
C THR A 54 -5.35 -20.22 18.49
N GLN A 55 -5.55 -21.46 18.08
CA GLN A 55 -4.51 -22.35 17.60
C GLN A 55 -4.59 -22.49 16.07
N VAL A 56 -3.46 -22.28 15.40
CA VAL A 56 -3.27 -22.35 13.95
C VAL A 56 -2.29 -23.46 13.62
N GLY A 57 -2.82 -24.64 13.26
CA GLY A 57 -2.02 -25.85 13.14
C GLY A 57 -1.49 -26.25 14.53
N ASP A 58 -0.18 -26.41 14.65
CA ASP A 58 0.49 -26.71 15.92
C ASP A 58 0.94 -25.47 16.70
N LEU A 59 0.70 -24.27 16.15
CA LEU A 59 1.13 -23.00 16.74
C LEU A 59 -0.03 -22.27 17.40
N LYS A 60 0.23 -21.61 18.53
CA LYS A 60 -0.66 -20.54 19.02
C LYS A 60 -0.59 -19.35 18.06
N LEU A 61 -1.69 -18.61 17.92
CA LEU A 61 -1.78 -17.47 17.01
C LEU A 61 -0.66 -16.44 17.26
N TRP A 62 -0.32 -16.18 18.53
CA TRP A 62 0.74 -15.24 18.87
C TRP A 62 2.14 -15.72 18.43
N GLU A 63 2.40 -17.04 18.43
CA GLU A 63 3.65 -17.62 17.93
C GLU A 63 3.74 -17.44 16.41
N LEU A 64 2.64 -17.74 15.71
CA LEU A 64 2.55 -17.54 14.28
C LEU A 64 2.73 -16.05 13.92
N VAL A 65 2.09 -15.13 14.65
CA VAL A 65 2.26 -13.70 14.45
C VAL A 65 3.72 -13.27 14.68
N ALA A 66 4.38 -13.75 15.72
CA ALA A 66 5.78 -13.42 15.98
C ALA A 66 6.71 -13.91 14.84
N ALA A 67 6.49 -15.14 14.36
CA ALA A 67 7.22 -15.69 13.22
C ALA A 67 6.96 -14.90 11.93
N THR A 68 5.70 -14.61 11.61
CA THR A 68 5.30 -13.83 10.42
C THR A 68 5.88 -12.42 10.45
N ARG A 69 5.91 -11.76 11.61
CA ARG A 69 6.50 -10.41 11.72
C ARG A 69 7.97 -10.41 11.32
N ARG A 70 8.74 -11.41 11.75
CA ARG A 70 10.13 -11.58 11.34
C ARG A 70 10.26 -11.81 9.83
N GLU A 71 9.46 -12.71 9.27
CA GLU A 71 9.49 -13.02 7.83
C GLU A 71 9.13 -11.79 6.97
N VAL A 72 8.01 -11.13 7.27
CA VAL A 72 7.54 -9.95 6.53
C VAL A 72 8.56 -8.82 6.60
N LEU A 73 9.09 -8.50 7.79
CA LEU A 73 10.09 -7.44 7.93
C LEU A 73 11.37 -7.75 7.14
N THR A 74 11.83 -9.00 7.19
CA THR A 74 13.03 -9.44 6.47
C THR A 74 12.82 -9.35 4.96
N VAL A 75 11.77 -10.00 4.45
CA VAL A 75 11.50 -10.08 3.00
C VAL A 75 11.13 -8.72 2.42
N ALA A 76 10.34 -7.90 3.11
CA ALA A 76 10.03 -6.54 2.65
C ALA A 76 11.27 -5.64 2.59
N THR A 77 12.16 -5.78 3.58
CA THR A 77 13.43 -5.04 3.59
C THR A 77 14.34 -5.48 2.46
N GLU A 78 14.47 -6.79 2.23
CA GLU A 78 15.25 -7.36 1.12
C GLU A 78 14.69 -6.93 -0.25
N TYR A 79 13.37 -7.06 -0.43
CA TYR A 79 12.70 -6.59 -1.64
C TYR A 79 12.98 -5.11 -1.89
N THR A 80 12.82 -4.25 -0.88
CA THR A 80 13.01 -2.80 -1.02
C THR A 80 14.47 -2.45 -1.29
N SER A 81 15.41 -3.15 -0.63
CA SER A 81 16.85 -2.98 -0.82
C SER A 81 17.32 -3.32 -2.23
N SER A 82 16.51 -3.99 -3.04
CA SER A 82 16.86 -4.32 -4.43
C SER A 82 16.82 -3.12 -5.38
N TYR A 83 16.19 -2.01 -5.00
CA TYR A 83 16.05 -0.83 -5.87
C TYR A 83 16.20 0.53 -5.18
N ARG A 84 16.36 0.57 -3.85
CA ARG A 84 16.70 1.79 -3.10
C ARG A 84 17.44 1.43 -1.81
N ASP A 85 18.07 2.42 -1.19
CA ASP A 85 18.74 2.23 0.09
C ASP A 85 17.72 2.10 1.22
N VAL A 86 17.98 1.15 2.14
CA VAL A 86 17.14 0.92 3.32
C VAL A 86 18.04 0.72 4.53
N SER A 87 17.81 1.50 5.59
CA SER A 87 18.49 1.29 6.86
C SER A 87 17.93 0.06 7.57
N ARG A 88 18.77 -0.96 7.78
CA ARG A 88 18.43 -2.08 8.66
C ARG A 88 18.69 -1.70 10.11
N PRO A 89 17.73 -1.87 11.03
CA PRO A 89 17.96 -1.63 12.45
C PRO A 89 19.07 -2.53 13.00
N THR A 90 19.92 -1.98 13.86
CA THR A 90 21.02 -2.73 14.49
C THR A 90 20.52 -3.76 15.51
N ASN A 91 19.39 -3.47 16.17
CA ASN A 91 18.74 -4.38 17.11
C ASN A 91 17.53 -5.08 16.46
N THR A 92 17.79 -6.25 15.87
CA THR A 92 16.75 -7.05 15.19
C THR A 92 15.61 -7.47 16.11
N ALA A 93 15.89 -7.77 17.38
CA ALA A 93 14.87 -8.23 18.32
C ALA A 93 13.88 -7.10 18.66
N GLU A 94 14.39 -5.90 18.90
CA GLU A 94 13.58 -4.70 19.13
C GLU A 94 12.76 -4.33 17.89
N TRP A 95 13.38 -4.37 16.71
CA TRP A 95 12.70 -4.12 15.45
C TRP A 95 11.52 -5.07 15.19
N ILE A 96 11.70 -6.37 15.44
CA ILE A 96 10.62 -7.37 15.30
C ILE A 96 9.51 -7.14 16.33
N ALA A 97 9.82 -6.60 17.51
CA ALA A 97 8.82 -6.31 18.55
C ALA A 97 8.07 -4.98 18.33
N ALA A 98 8.70 -4.01 17.65
CA ALA A 98 8.17 -2.66 17.42
C ALA A 98 6.92 -2.63 16.52
N PRO A 99 6.01 -1.65 16.65
CA PRO A 99 4.77 -1.60 15.86
C PRO A 99 5.00 -1.69 14.35
N ILE A 100 4.11 -2.38 13.63
CA ILE A 100 4.06 -2.34 12.17
C ILE A 100 2.81 -1.56 11.78
N ILE A 101 2.98 -0.48 11.02
CA ILE A 101 1.88 0.27 10.43
C ILE A 101 1.82 -0.10 8.96
N MET A 102 0.81 -0.87 8.59
CA MET A 102 0.71 -1.46 7.26
C MET A 102 -0.46 -0.88 6.49
N GLY A 103 -0.19 -0.46 5.25
CA GLY A 103 -1.19 -0.12 4.24
C GLY A 103 -0.95 -0.93 2.97
N GLY A 104 -1.73 -0.66 1.93
CA GLY A 104 -1.49 -1.27 0.62
C GLY A 104 -2.37 -0.70 -0.46
N HIS A 105 -1.94 -0.82 -1.71
CA HIS A 105 -2.76 -0.50 -2.89
C HIS A 105 -2.28 -1.27 -4.12
N GLN A 106 -3.15 -1.37 -5.11
CA GLN A 106 -2.79 -1.81 -6.46
C GLN A 106 -1.67 -0.93 -7.03
N PRO A 107 -0.72 -1.49 -7.79
CA PRO A 107 0.42 -0.78 -8.37
C PRO A 107 0.09 0.08 -9.61
N ASP A 108 -1.09 0.71 -9.62
CA ASP A 108 -1.50 1.62 -10.67
C ASP A 108 -0.94 3.04 -10.41
N LEU A 109 -1.14 3.98 -11.32
CA LEU A 109 -0.82 5.38 -11.10
C LEU A 109 -1.68 5.97 -9.98
N PHE A 110 -1.03 6.46 -8.93
CA PHE A 110 -1.68 6.84 -7.68
C PHE A 110 -2.44 8.15 -7.84
N HIS A 111 -3.73 8.14 -7.48
CA HIS A 111 -4.43 9.40 -7.22
C HIS A 111 -3.99 9.98 -5.85
N PRO A 112 -4.10 11.30 -5.63
CA PRO A 112 -3.52 11.97 -4.46
C PRO A 112 -3.93 11.40 -3.10
N GLY A 113 -5.19 10.96 -2.96
CA GLY A 113 -5.70 10.36 -1.72
C GLY A 113 -5.03 9.02 -1.38
N VAL A 114 -4.79 8.16 -2.38
CA VAL A 114 -4.06 6.89 -2.16
C VAL A 114 -2.59 7.16 -1.91
N TRP A 115 -1.99 8.16 -2.59
CA TRP A 115 -0.60 8.52 -2.34
C TRP A 115 -0.40 9.06 -0.92
N LEU A 116 -1.31 9.93 -0.45
CA LEU A 116 -1.29 10.50 0.90
C LEU A 116 -1.26 9.43 2.01
N LYS A 117 -1.86 8.26 1.77
CA LYS A 117 -1.84 7.13 2.72
C LYS A 117 -0.41 6.70 3.05
N ASN A 118 0.52 6.73 2.09
CA ASN A 118 1.90 6.31 2.32
C ASN A 118 2.61 7.26 3.29
N PHE A 119 2.35 8.56 3.18
CA PHE A 119 2.81 9.57 4.14
C PHE A 119 2.17 9.36 5.52
N ALA A 120 0.90 8.94 5.57
CA ALA A 120 0.21 8.68 6.83
C ALA A 120 0.82 7.48 7.58
N ILE A 121 1.01 6.34 6.90
CA ILE A 121 1.58 5.14 7.53
C ILE A 121 3.02 5.37 8.00
N ASP A 122 3.80 6.11 7.22
CA ASP A 122 5.16 6.53 7.54
C ASP A 122 5.20 7.44 8.76
N ALA A 123 4.35 8.48 8.80
CA ALA A 123 4.26 9.37 9.94
C ALA A 123 3.83 8.65 11.24
N TYR A 124 2.88 7.72 11.15
CA TYR A 124 2.49 6.90 12.31
C TYR A 124 3.62 5.97 12.77
N ALA A 125 4.31 5.31 11.84
CA ALA A 125 5.41 4.43 12.19
C ALA A 125 6.53 5.20 12.89
N ARG A 126 6.95 6.36 12.36
CA ARG A 126 7.96 7.20 13.02
C ARG A 126 7.52 7.62 14.43
N ARG A 127 6.27 8.06 14.57
CA ARG A 127 5.70 8.46 15.87
C ARG A 127 5.80 7.34 16.91
N LEU A 128 5.59 6.10 16.48
CA LEU A 128 5.50 4.94 17.36
C LEU A 128 6.82 4.15 17.47
N GLY A 129 7.91 4.63 16.86
CA GLY A 129 9.17 3.89 16.76
C GLY A 129 9.01 2.55 16.03
N GLY A 130 8.07 2.47 15.09
CA GLY A 130 7.71 1.27 14.35
C GLY A 130 8.22 1.25 12.91
N THR A 131 7.75 0.28 12.13
CA THR A 131 8.04 0.15 10.69
C THR A 131 6.79 0.38 9.87
N ALA A 132 6.87 1.25 8.87
CA ALA A 132 5.81 1.44 7.89
C ALA A 132 5.99 0.45 6.73
N ILE A 133 4.93 -0.28 6.40
CA ILE A 133 4.93 -1.21 5.26
C ILE A 133 3.81 -0.85 4.30
N ASN A 134 4.13 -0.61 3.03
CA ASN A 134 3.13 -0.54 1.97
C ASN A 134 3.13 -1.84 1.16
N LEU A 135 2.00 -2.55 1.17
CA LEU A 135 1.79 -3.73 0.35
C LEU A 135 1.49 -3.31 -1.09
N ILE A 136 2.26 -3.87 -2.03
CA ILE A 136 1.96 -3.74 -3.45
C ILE A 136 0.93 -4.83 -3.78
N VAL A 137 -0.33 -4.45 -3.96
CA VAL A 137 -1.44 -5.40 -4.24
C VAL A 137 -1.41 -5.80 -5.71
N ASP A 138 -0.38 -6.55 -6.09
CA ASP A 138 -0.12 -7.00 -7.44
C ASP A 138 -0.97 -8.22 -7.85
N THR A 139 -1.67 -8.84 -6.90
CA THR A 139 -2.64 -9.92 -7.14
C THR A 139 -3.96 -9.42 -7.73
N ASP A 140 -4.23 -8.11 -7.70
CA ASP A 140 -5.43 -7.54 -8.30
C ASP A 140 -5.31 -7.45 -9.83
N TYR A 141 -6.45 -7.51 -10.51
CA TYR A 141 -6.52 -7.34 -11.96
C TYR A 141 -6.04 -5.97 -12.43
N CYS A 142 -5.18 -5.96 -13.44
CA CYS A 142 -4.86 -4.79 -14.25
C CYS A 142 -6.05 -4.44 -15.15
N ARG A 143 -6.88 -3.48 -14.70
CA ARG A 143 -8.13 -3.12 -15.40
C ARG A 143 -7.92 -2.27 -16.64
N SER A 144 -6.91 -1.41 -16.63
CA SER A 144 -6.60 -0.48 -17.71
C SER A 144 -5.11 -0.19 -17.74
N THR A 145 -4.59 0.09 -18.92
CA THR A 145 -3.23 0.62 -19.10
C THR A 145 -3.23 2.05 -19.64
N SER A 146 -4.29 2.80 -19.34
CA SER A 146 -4.48 4.19 -19.77
C SER A 146 -4.90 5.07 -18.61
N VAL A 147 -4.47 6.33 -18.63
CA VAL A 147 -4.86 7.34 -17.62
C VAL A 147 -5.58 8.50 -18.29
N GLY A 148 -6.66 8.96 -17.67
CA GLY A 148 -7.35 10.18 -18.06
C GLY A 148 -6.49 11.41 -17.72
N VAL A 149 -6.05 12.11 -18.75
CA VAL A 149 -5.28 13.35 -18.68
C VAL A 149 -6.22 14.54 -18.90
N PRO A 150 -6.27 15.53 -17.99
CA PRO A 150 -7.02 16.75 -18.25
C PRO A 150 -6.33 17.58 -19.32
N VAL A 151 -7.08 18.00 -20.33
CA VAL A 151 -6.63 18.84 -21.45
C VAL A 151 -7.56 20.04 -21.63
N GLY A 152 -7.08 21.08 -22.33
CA GLY A 152 -7.83 22.31 -22.56
C GLY A 152 -7.42 23.43 -21.60
N THR A 153 -8.38 24.26 -21.22
CA THR A 153 -8.19 25.36 -20.24
C THR A 153 -9.01 25.08 -18.98
N PRO A 154 -8.81 25.79 -17.87
CA PRO A 154 -9.68 25.66 -16.69
C PRO A 154 -11.18 25.77 -17.00
N ASP A 155 -11.56 26.59 -17.99
CA ASP A 155 -12.96 26.82 -18.39
C ASP A 155 -13.49 25.78 -19.39
N SER A 156 -12.62 24.96 -19.99
CA SER A 156 -12.96 24.02 -21.07
C SER A 156 -12.30 22.65 -20.91
N ALA A 157 -12.02 22.28 -19.66
CA ALA A 157 -11.30 21.06 -19.32
C ALA A 157 -12.09 19.81 -19.75
N ARG A 158 -11.40 18.87 -20.38
CA ARG A 158 -11.93 17.53 -20.70
C ARG A 158 -10.87 16.47 -20.43
N LEU A 159 -11.27 15.21 -20.38
CA LEU A 159 -10.34 14.08 -20.25
C LEU A 159 -9.96 13.54 -21.62
N GLU A 160 -8.66 13.32 -21.81
CA GLU A 160 -8.09 12.53 -22.90
C GLU A 160 -7.39 11.31 -22.29
N TYR A 161 -7.72 10.11 -22.74
CA TYR A 161 -7.14 8.90 -22.20
C TYR A 161 -5.82 8.59 -22.93
N VAL A 162 -4.73 8.63 -22.18
CA VAL A 162 -3.38 8.40 -22.71
C VAL A 162 -2.93 7.00 -22.28
N PRO A 163 -2.67 6.08 -23.21
CA PRO A 163 -2.17 4.75 -22.87
C PRO A 163 -0.71 4.82 -22.44
N PHE A 164 -0.35 4.11 -21.37
CA PHE A 164 1.03 3.79 -21.02
C PHE A 164 1.44 2.38 -21.47
N ASP A 165 0.51 1.54 -21.90
CA ASP A 165 0.81 0.29 -22.60
C ASP A 165 -0.32 -0.01 -23.61
N ARG A 166 -0.17 -1.06 -24.41
CA ARG A 166 -1.28 -1.58 -25.22
C ARG A 166 -2.33 -2.23 -24.32
N ASP A 167 -3.59 -2.11 -24.71
CA ASP A 167 -4.65 -2.92 -24.14
C ASP A 167 -4.34 -4.41 -24.30
N GLY A 168 -4.57 -5.16 -23.24
CA GLY A 168 -4.19 -6.55 -23.14
C GLY A 168 -5.17 -7.35 -22.29
N PRO A 169 -4.87 -8.62 -22.02
CA PRO A 169 -5.71 -9.44 -21.17
C PRO A 169 -5.81 -8.86 -19.75
N GLN A 170 -6.98 -8.94 -19.14
CA GLN A 170 -7.20 -8.53 -17.75
C GLN A 170 -6.66 -9.59 -16.80
N VAL A 171 -5.33 -9.65 -16.70
CA VAL A 171 -4.58 -10.50 -15.76
C VAL A 171 -4.22 -9.72 -14.50
N ALA A 172 -3.76 -10.42 -13.46
CA ALA A 172 -3.21 -9.80 -12.27
C ALA A 172 -1.97 -8.96 -12.61
N TRP A 173 -1.71 -7.88 -11.87
CA TRP A 173 -0.52 -7.06 -12.07
C TRP A 173 0.79 -7.85 -11.93
N GLU A 174 0.81 -8.91 -11.11
CA GLU A 174 1.95 -9.80 -10.93
C GLU A 174 2.34 -10.55 -12.21
N GLU A 175 1.38 -10.73 -13.14
CA GLU A 175 1.56 -11.38 -14.44
C GLU A 175 1.62 -10.37 -15.60
N ARG A 176 1.39 -9.08 -15.33
CA ARG A 176 1.30 -8.03 -16.36
C ARG A 176 2.67 -7.50 -16.77
N GLY A 177 3.25 -8.10 -17.80
CA GLY A 177 4.38 -7.53 -18.55
C GLY A 177 3.96 -6.35 -19.44
N ALA A 178 4.92 -5.77 -20.19
CA ALA A 178 4.64 -4.73 -21.18
C ALA A 178 4.47 -5.32 -22.59
N GLU A 179 3.38 -4.97 -23.27
CA GLU A 179 3.12 -5.38 -24.66
C GLU A 179 3.74 -4.42 -25.67
N ASP A 180 3.83 -3.13 -25.32
CA ASP A 180 4.33 -2.06 -26.15
C ASP A 180 5.32 -1.20 -25.35
N LEU A 181 6.58 -1.65 -25.36
CA LEU A 181 7.66 -0.99 -24.64
C LEU A 181 7.89 0.46 -25.10
N ASP A 182 7.63 0.78 -26.36
CA ASP A 182 7.79 2.15 -26.86
C ASP A 182 6.63 3.05 -26.42
N CYS A 183 5.39 2.53 -26.38
CA CYS A 183 4.27 3.18 -25.73
C CYS A 183 4.59 3.50 -24.26
N PHE A 184 5.11 2.51 -23.52
CA PHE A 184 5.52 2.68 -22.12
C PHE A 184 6.63 3.70 -21.97
N ARG A 185 7.75 3.58 -22.71
CA ARG A 185 8.89 4.51 -22.64
C ARG A 185 8.49 5.96 -22.90
N THR A 186 7.55 6.17 -23.82
CA THR A 186 7.16 7.53 -24.24
C THR A 186 6.01 8.13 -23.46
N PHE A 187 5.32 7.35 -22.61
CA PHE A 187 4.12 7.79 -21.89
C PHE A 187 4.34 9.08 -21.10
N GLY A 188 5.38 9.14 -20.26
CA GLY A 188 5.61 10.31 -19.42
C GLY A 188 5.76 11.61 -20.20
N ARG A 189 6.35 11.56 -21.41
CA ARG A 189 6.43 12.70 -22.33
C ARG A 189 5.06 13.00 -22.94
N ARG A 190 4.39 12.01 -23.56
CA ARG A 190 3.10 12.19 -24.25
C ARG A 190 2.03 12.78 -23.32
N ALA A 191 1.88 12.21 -22.12
CA ALA A 191 0.94 12.72 -21.14
C ALA A 191 1.33 14.12 -20.66
N SER A 192 2.61 14.37 -20.35
CA SER A 192 3.04 15.71 -19.92
C SER A 192 2.86 16.79 -20.99
N ASP A 193 3.09 16.47 -22.27
CA ASP A 193 2.86 17.39 -23.38
C ASP A 193 1.39 17.85 -23.40
N LEU A 194 0.44 16.91 -23.24
CA LEU A 194 -1.00 17.19 -23.15
C LEU A 194 -1.39 17.99 -21.90
N LEU A 195 -0.74 17.74 -20.75
CA LEU A 195 -0.98 18.48 -19.50
C LEU A 195 -0.46 19.93 -19.54
N THR A 196 0.48 20.27 -20.44
CA THR A 196 1.21 21.56 -20.44
C THR A 196 0.33 22.80 -20.22
N PRO A 197 -0.86 22.96 -20.84
CA PRO A 197 -1.70 24.14 -20.62
C PRO A 197 -2.22 24.32 -19.20
N LEU A 198 -2.33 23.23 -18.43
CA LEU A 198 -2.85 23.22 -17.05
C LEU A 198 -1.73 23.05 -16.02
N VAL A 199 -0.72 22.23 -16.34
CA VAL A 199 0.44 21.93 -15.49
C VAL A 199 1.71 21.97 -16.36
N PRO A 200 2.29 23.16 -16.59
CA PRO A 200 3.43 23.32 -17.49
C PRO A 200 4.66 22.49 -17.10
N ASP A 201 4.90 22.30 -15.80
CA ASP A 201 6.02 21.53 -15.27
C ASP A 201 5.53 20.24 -14.58
N ALA A 202 4.82 19.40 -15.33
CA ALA A 202 4.33 18.13 -14.80
C ALA A 202 5.48 17.21 -14.36
N ILE A 203 5.47 16.80 -13.09
CA ILE A 203 6.48 15.90 -12.52
C ILE A 203 6.61 14.59 -13.30
N LEU A 204 5.53 14.15 -13.95
CA LEU A 204 5.45 12.94 -14.76
C LEU A 204 6.59 12.88 -15.79
N ARG A 205 6.94 14.00 -16.44
CA ARG A 205 8.05 14.06 -17.42
C ARG A 205 9.39 13.66 -16.81
N ARG A 206 9.67 14.10 -15.57
CA ARG A 206 10.94 13.86 -14.87
C ARG A 206 10.95 12.55 -14.08
N TRP A 207 9.78 12.08 -13.66
CA TRP A 207 9.63 10.88 -12.84
C TRP A 207 9.53 9.61 -13.68
N TRP A 208 8.82 9.63 -14.82
CA TRP A 208 8.60 8.44 -15.65
C TRP A 208 9.87 7.72 -16.13
N PRO A 209 11.01 8.40 -16.41
CA PRO A 209 12.26 7.71 -16.71
C PRO A 209 12.66 6.67 -15.65
N LEU A 210 12.34 6.87 -14.37
CA LEU A 210 12.58 5.87 -13.33
C LEU A 210 11.70 4.62 -13.53
N ALA A 211 10.44 4.79 -13.91
CA ALA A 211 9.56 3.65 -14.21
C ALA A 211 10.09 2.86 -15.42
N VAL A 212 10.64 3.53 -16.43
CA VAL A 212 11.32 2.89 -17.57
C VAL A 212 12.55 2.10 -17.12
N GLU A 213 13.36 2.65 -16.24
CA GLU A 213 14.53 1.98 -15.67
C GLU A 213 14.13 0.76 -14.81
N ARG A 214 13.04 0.84 -14.05
CA ARG A 214 12.54 -0.31 -13.28
C ARG A 214 11.91 -1.38 -14.16
N MET A 215 11.24 -0.98 -15.25
CA MET A 215 10.72 -1.91 -16.25
C MET A 215 11.81 -2.78 -16.87
N SER A 216 13.01 -2.23 -17.13
CA SER A 216 14.12 -3.02 -17.68
C SER A 216 14.68 -4.07 -16.73
N GLU A 217 14.49 -3.91 -15.42
CA GLU A 217 14.99 -4.85 -14.40
C GLU A 217 13.95 -5.93 -14.03
N ASN A 218 12.68 -5.55 -13.84
CA ASN A 218 11.66 -6.45 -13.27
C ASN A 218 10.63 -6.97 -14.28
N HIS A 219 10.57 -6.37 -15.48
CA HIS A 219 9.69 -6.74 -16.59
C HIS A 219 8.17 -6.74 -16.30
N ARG A 220 7.73 -6.13 -15.20
CA ARG A 220 6.32 -6.09 -14.77
C ARG A 220 5.88 -4.64 -14.61
N ILE A 221 4.83 -4.24 -15.33
CA ILE A 221 4.37 -2.83 -15.35
C ILE A 221 4.06 -2.33 -13.94
N GLY A 222 3.30 -3.12 -13.18
CA GLY A 222 2.92 -2.73 -11.83
C GLY A 222 4.15 -2.49 -10.94
N LEU A 223 5.11 -3.41 -10.93
CA LEU A 223 6.31 -3.25 -10.11
C LEU A 223 7.17 -2.07 -10.59
N ALA A 224 7.30 -1.86 -11.89
CA ALA A 224 8.03 -0.73 -12.43
C ALA A 224 7.47 0.61 -11.94
N ILE A 225 6.14 0.79 -11.98
CA ILE A 225 5.44 1.97 -11.49
C ILE A 225 5.58 2.10 -9.97
N ALA A 226 5.36 1.00 -9.22
CA ALA A 226 5.40 1.00 -7.77
C ALA A 226 6.79 1.35 -7.23
N GLN A 227 7.85 0.75 -7.77
CA GLN A 227 9.25 1.00 -7.39
C GLN A 227 9.67 2.43 -7.74
N ALA A 228 9.32 2.93 -8.93
CA ALA A 228 9.62 4.29 -9.32
C ALA A 228 8.93 5.32 -8.42
N ARG A 229 7.67 5.08 -8.02
CA ARG A 229 6.99 5.92 -7.02
C ARG A 229 7.70 5.83 -5.67
N HIS A 230 8.11 4.65 -5.25
CA HIS A 230 8.77 4.49 -3.95
C HIS A 230 10.12 5.23 -3.88
N GLN A 231 10.90 5.23 -4.97
CA GLN A 231 12.11 6.04 -5.09
C GLN A 231 11.83 7.56 -5.11
N LEU A 232 10.66 7.99 -5.56
CA LEU A 232 10.26 9.40 -5.46
C LEU A 232 9.88 9.76 -4.02
N GLU A 233 9.18 8.86 -3.32
CA GLU A 233 8.79 9.03 -1.92
C GLU A 233 9.99 9.16 -0.97
N GLU A 234 11.08 8.43 -1.26
CA GLU A 234 12.37 8.61 -0.57
C GLU A 234 12.87 10.06 -0.61
N ARG A 235 12.71 10.74 -1.75
CA ARG A 235 13.12 12.14 -1.91
C ARG A 235 12.27 13.10 -1.08
N TYR A 236 11.09 12.65 -0.65
CA TYR A 236 10.23 13.35 0.30
C TYR A 236 10.47 12.89 1.76
N GLY A 237 11.46 12.03 1.99
CA GLY A 237 11.89 11.57 3.31
C GLY A 237 11.21 10.31 3.81
N LEU A 238 10.39 9.62 2.99
CA LEU A 238 9.68 8.42 3.45
C LEU A 238 10.63 7.23 3.61
N GLU A 239 10.45 6.52 4.71
CA GLU A 239 11.25 5.35 5.11
C GLU A 239 10.42 4.06 5.10
N THR A 240 9.32 4.06 4.35
CA THR A 240 8.49 2.87 4.12
C THR A 240 9.33 1.75 3.49
N ILE A 241 9.02 0.51 3.85
CA ILE A 241 9.44 -0.68 3.09
C ILE A 241 8.22 -1.27 2.38
N GLU A 242 8.45 -1.99 1.30
CA GLU A 242 7.38 -2.59 0.49
C GLU A 242 7.57 -4.09 0.31
N ILE A 243 6.46 -4.76 0.03
CA ILE A 243 6.45 -6.16 -0.39
C ILE A 243 5.25 -6.37 -1.33
N PRO A 244 5.43 -7.04 -2.47
CA PRO A 244 4.31 -7.50 -3.28
C PRO A 244 3.47 -8.52 -2.54
N VAL A 245 2.14 -8.43 -2.67
CA VAL A 245 1.23 -9.40 -2.05
C VAL A 245 1.51 -10.80 -2.58
N SER A 246 1.86 -10.94 -3.86
CA SER A 246 2.33 -12.20 -4.44
C SER A 246 3.49 -12.84 -3.67
N GLU A 247 4.45 -12.04 -3.20
CA GLU A 247 5.58 -12.50 -2.38
C GLU A 247 5.19 -12.73 -0.92
N LEU A 248 4.32 -11.87 -0.35
CA LEU A 248 3.76 -12.06 0.99
C LEU A 248 3.06 -13.41 1.12
N MET A 249 2.30 -13.81 0.09
CA MET A 249 1.54 -15.06 0.07
C MET A 249 2.44 -16.31 -0.02
N ARG A 250 3.70 -16.16 -0.40
CA ARG A 250 4.71 -17.25 -0.43
C ARG A 250 5.43 -17.45 0.89
N LEU A 251 5.23 -16.56 1.88
CA LEU A 251 5.86 -16.72 3.18
C LEU A 251 5.35 -17.99 3.86
N PRO A 252 6.23 -18.85 4.42
CA PRO A 252 5.85 -20.08 5.10
C PRO A 252 4.75 -19.88 6.15
N THR A 253 4.87 -18.85 6.98
CA THR A 253 3.87 -18.60 8.02
C THR A 253 2.53 -18.13 7.46
N VAL A 254 2.53 -17.39 6.36
CA VAL A 254 1.31 -16.99 5.66
C VAL A 254 0.64 -18.20 5.04
N MET A 255 1.39 -19.12 4.42
CA MET A 255 0.85 -20.38 3.88
C MET A 255 0.21 -21.26 4.97
N VAL A 256 0.81 -21.34 6.16
CA VAL A 256 0.22 -22.04 7.32
C VAL A 256 -1.13 -21.43 7.71
N PHE A 257 -1.21 -20.09 7.77
CA PHE A 257 -2.47 -19.40 8.06
C PHE A 257 -3.52 -19.63 6.96
N MET A 258 -3.13 -19.58 5.69
CA MET A 258 -4.02 -19.82 4.57
C MET A 258 -4.56 -21.25 4.55
N ALA A 259 -3.72 -22.25 4.80
CA ALA A 259 -4.15 -23.64 4.91
C ALA A 259 -5.17 -23.82 6.06
N TRP A 260 -4.94 -23.15 7.19
CA TRP A 260 -5.85 -23.15 8.32
C TRP A 260 -7.21 -22.52 8.00
N LEU A 261 -7.22 -21.42 7.25
CA LEU A 261 -8.44 -20.76 6.76
C LEU A 261 -9.22 -21.66 5.80
N LEU A 262 -8.54 -22.32 4.86
CA LEU A 262 -9.16 -23.22 3.89
C LEU A 262 -9.78 -24.46 4.57
N ALA A 263 -9.08 -25.03 5.56
CA ALA A 263 -9.61 -26.11 6.40
C ALA A 263 -10.87 -25.71 7.18
N ARG A 264 -11.07 -24.40 7.41
CA ARG A 264 -12.23 -23.81 8.10
C ARG A 264 -13.09 -22.94 7.18
N SER A 265 -13.10 -23.24 5.88
CA SER A 265 -13.77 -22.41 4.86
C SER A 265 -15.24 -22.08 5.17
N ARG A 266 -16.00 -23.00 5.80
CA ARG A 266 -17.39 -22.74 6.23
C ARG A 266 -17.46 -21.69 7.33
N GLU A 267 -16.62 -21.80 8.36
CA GLU A 267 -16.56 -20.83 9.45
C GLU A 267 -16.11 -19.47 8.93
N LEU A 268 -15.10 -19.45 8.05
CA LEU A 268 -14.64 -18.23 7.39
C LEU A 268 -15.78 -17.56 6.61
N HIS A 269 -16.51 -18.31 5.78
CA HIS A 269 -17.64 -17.81 5.01
C HIS A 269 -18.72 -17.22 5.91
N SER A 270 -19.08 -17.92 6.99
CA SER A 270 -20.07 -17.43 7.96
C SER A 270 -19.60 -16.17 8.67
N ALA A 271 -18.35 -16.13 9.14
CA ALA A 271 -17.78 -14.98 9.84
C ALA A 271 -17.70 -13.75 8.94
N TYR A 272 -17.24 -13.93 7.69
CA TYR A 272 -17.13 -12.86 6.71
C TYR A 272 -18.49 -12.24 6.38
N ASN A 273 -19.48 -13.05 6.05
CA ASN A 273 -20.83 -12.56 5.76
C ASN A 273 -21.50 -11.92 6.97
N ALA A 274 -21.29 -12.47 8.18
CA ALA A 274 -21.80 -11.88 9.41
C ALA A 274 -21.16 -10.53 9.75
N ALA A 275 -19.95 -10.24 9.25
CA ALA A 275 -19.28 -8.96 9.39
C ALA A 275 -19.80 -7.92 8.38
N LEU A 276 -20.16 -8.36 7.16
CA LEU A 276 -20.70 -7.50 6.10
C LEU A 276 -22.20 -7.22 6.22
N GLY A 277 -22.99 -8.16 6.76
CA GLY A 277 -24.43 -8.02 6.96
C GLY A 277 -24.84 -7.05 8.07
N ARG A 278 -23.96 -6.11 8.44
CA ARG A 278 -24.13 -5.12 9.51
C ARG A 278 -24.05 -3.68 8.98
#